data_AF-V4YE61-F1
#
_entry.id   AF-V4YE61-F1
#
_cell.length_a   1.000
_cell.length_b   1.000
_cell.length_c   1.000
_cell.angle_alpha   90.00
_cell.angle_beta   90.00
_cell.angle_gamma   90.00
#
_symmetry.space_group_name_H-M   'P 1'
#
loop_
_entity.id
_entity.type
_entity.pdbx_description
1 polymer ?
#
loop_
_entity_poly.entity_id
_entity_poly.type
_entity_poly.pdbx_seq_one_letter_code
_entity_poly.pdbx_strand_id
1 'polypeptide(L)'
;MSFPGATAPRSEASYAIFGAPLDATTSFQPGTRFGPDRIRQFAAAFADYHHHTESHFSDLGVHDAGDLRAWPDVREYLAFLSGELGDAVAEGLVPVTIGGEHTVTTQG
;
A
#
# COMPACT_ATOMS: atom_id res chain seq x y z
N MET A 1 -11.10 -2.83 -3.85
CA MET A 1 -11.59 -1.43 -3.90
C MET A 1 -10.39 -0.50 -4.00
N SER A 2 -10.54 0.73 -4.49
CA SER A 2 -9.46 1.74 -4.45
C SER A 2 -9.49 2.50 -3.13
N PHE A 3 -8.34 2.97 -2.65
CA PHE A 3 -8.23 3.86 -1.51
C PHE A 3 -8.91 5.21 -1.86
N PRO A 4 -9.84 5.72 -1.03
CA PRO A 4 -10.56 6.96 -1.32
C PRO A 4 -9.62 8.16 -1.49
N GLY A 5 -9.84 8.95 -2.54
CA GLY A 5 -9.02 10.12 -2.87
C GLY A 5 -7.65 9.80 -3.49
N ALA A 6 -7.22 8.52 -3.54
CA ALA A 6 -6.01 8.10 -4.23
C ALA A 6 -6.26 7.88 -5.74
N THR A 7 -6.68 8.95 -6.42
CA THR A 7 -7.17 8.89 -7.81
C THR A 7 -6.15 9.40 -8.83
N ALA A 8 -4.96 9.79 -8.42
CA ALA A 8 -3.96 10.32 -9.34
C ALA A 8 -3.48 9.25 -10.32
N PRO A 9 -3.28 9.57 -11.61
CA PRO A 9 -2.59 8.67 -12.52
C PRO A 9 -1.15 8.51 -12.06
N ARG A 10 -0.60 7.29 -12.17
CA ARG A 10 0.75 6.96 -11.67
C ARG A 10 1.82 7.93 -12.17
N SER A 11 1.74 8.35 -13.43
CA SER A 11 2.70 9.26 -14.07
C SER A 11 2.70 10.69 -13.52
N GLU A 12 1.66 11.09 -12.78
CA GLU A 12 1.53 12.44 -12.20
C GLU A 12 1.49 12.40 -10.66
N ALA A 13 1.60 11.20 -10.07
CA ALA A 13 1.52 11.00 -8.63
C ALA A 13 2.86 11.36 -7.95
N SER A 14 2.77 11.79 -6.70
CA SER A 14 3.92 11.92 -5.79
C SER A 14 4.06 10.69 -4.88
N TYR A 15 2.94 10.01 -4.60
CA TYR A 15 2.87 8.86 -3.70
C TYR A 15 2.19 7.69 -4.38
N ALA A 16 2.61 6.47 -4.06
CA ALA A 16 1.95 5.24 -4.52
C ALA A 16 1.68 4.29 -3.36
N ILE A 17 0.40 3.92 -3.16
CA ILE A 17 -0.03 2.97 -2.14
C ILE A 17 0.12 1.55 -2.69
N PHE A 18 0.88 0.70 -1.99
CA PHE A 18 1.04 -0.72 -2.31
C PHE A 18 0.53 -1.58 -1.16
N GLY A 19 -0.42 -2.47 -1.44
CA GLY A 19 -0.81 -3.50 -0.49
C GLY A 19 0.14 -4.69 -0.58
N ALA A 20 0.66 -5.14 0.57
CA ALA A 20 1.57 -6.27 0.68
C ALA A 20 0.97 -7.36 1.61
N PRO A 21 -0.06 -8.11 1.16
CA PRO A 21 -0.88 -9.02 1.96
C PRO A 21 -0.17 -10.35 2.33
N LEU A 22 1.06 -10.29 2.83
CA LEU A 22 1.81 -11.45 3.30
C LEU A 22 1.37 -11.83 4.73
N ASP A 23 1.21 -13.12 5.00
CA ASP A 23 0.82 -13.66 6.30
C ASP A 23 1.24 -15.14 6.39
N ALA A 24 2.47 -15.41 5.98
CA ALA A 24 3.02 -16.76 5.83
C ALA A 24 3.85 -17.18 7.06
N THR A 25 4.33 -16.21 7.86
CA THR A 25 5.14 -16.45 9.05
C THR A 25 4.38 -16.20 10.36
N THR A 26 3.16 -15.66 10.29
CA THR A 26 2.28 -15.46 11.45
C THR A 26 1.77 -16.79 12.01
N SER A 27 2.09 -17.07 13.29
CA SER A 27 1.69 -18.32 13.95
C SER A 27 0.53 -18.18 14.95
N PHE A 28 0.46 -17.07 15.70
CA PHE A 28 -0.50 -16.89 16.78
C PHE A 28 -1.89 -16.46 16.29
N GLN A 29 -1.96 -15.41 15.47
CA GLN A 29 -3.21 -14.83 14.97
C GLN A 29 -3.10 -14.53 13.47
N PRO A 30 -3.28 -15.53 12.59
CA PRO A 30 -3.27 -15.33 11.15
C PRO A 30 -4.47 -14.48 10.71
N GLY A 31 -4.33 -13.85 9.55
CA GLY A 31 -5.35 -12.98 8.95
C GLY A 31 -4.81 -11.62 8.51
N THR A 32 -3.53 -11.32 8.77
CA THR A 32 -2.94 -10.02 8.40
C THR A 32 -2.94 -9.78 6.88
N ARG A 33 -3.00 -10.84 6.06
CA ARG A 33 -3.19 -10.77 4.60
C ARG A 33 -4.45 -10.02 4.17
N PHE A 34 -5.45 -9.90 5.04
CA PHE A 34 -6.68 -9.17 4.75
C PHE A 34 -6.59 -7.68 5.12
N GLY A 35 -5.49 -7.26 5.76
CA GLY A 35 -5.25 -5.89 6.21
C GLY A 35 -5.39 -4.84 5.10
N PRO A 36 -4.71 -4.98 3.95
CA PRO A 36 -4.77 -4.00 2.88
C PRO A 36 -6.20 -3.75 2.36
N ASP A 37 -6.95 -4.80 2.07
CA ASP A 37 -8.35 -4.69 1.63
C ASP A 37 -9.25 -4.10 2.73
N ARG A 38 -9.08 -4.53 3.98
CA ARG A 38 -9.85 -3.98 5.11
C ARG A 38 -9.59 -2.50 5.34
N ILE A 39 -8.35 -2.05 5.21
CA ILE A 39 -8.02 -0.62 5.31
C ILE A 39 -8.75 0.15 4.22
N ARG A 40 -8.72 -0.30 2.96
CA ARG A 40 -9.47 0.37 1.88
C ARG A 40 -10.98 0.37 2.12
N GLN A 41 -11.53 -0.74 2.60
CA GLN A 41 -12.95 -0.83 2.93
C GLN A 41 -13.36 0.19 4.01
N PHE A 42 -12.62 0.28 5.11
CA PHE A 42 -12.94 1.20 6.20
C PHE A 42 -12.56 2.65 5.91
N ALA A 43 -11.57 2.87 5.04
CA ALA A 43 -11.21 4.20 4.55
C ALA A 43 -12.36 4.88 3.81
N ALA A 44 -13.28 4.12 3.20
CA ALA A 44 -14.41 4.64 2.42
C ALA A 44 -15.32 5.63 3.18
N ALA A 45 -15.33 5.58 4.51
CA ALA A 45 -16.11 6.50 5.34
C ALA A 45 -15.38 7.81 5.67
N PHE A 46 -14.08 7.91 5.38
CA PHE A 46 -13.29 9.11 5.67
C PHE A 46 -13.60 10.23 4.67
N ALA A 47 -13.64 11.45 5.20
CA ALA A 47 -13.75 12.65 4.38
C ALA A 47 -12.41 12.94 3.69
N ASP A 48 -12.49 13.41 2.46
CA ASP A 48 -11.32 13.84 1.68
C ASP A 48 -10.61 15.04 2.31
N TYR A 49 -11.35 15.93 2.98
CA TYR A 49 -10.82 17.11 3.66
C TYR A 49 -10.31 16.79 5.07
N HIS A 50 -9.10 17.25 5.38
CA HIS A 50 -8.48 17.13 6.70
C HIS A 50 -8.37 18.49 7.39
N HIS A 51 -9.16 18.69 8.46
CA HIS A 51 -9.26 19.96 9.17
C HIS A 51 -7.95 20.47 9.78
N HIS A 52 -7.05 19.59 10.22
CA HIS A 52 -5.84 20.03 10.92
C HIS A 52 -4.77 20.59 9.97
N THR A 53 -4.72 20.08 8.74
CA THR A 53 -3.78 20.56 7.70
C THR A 53 -4.45 21.49 6.69
N GLU A 54 -5.76 21.71 6.83
CA GLU A 54 -6.60 22.48 5.91
C GLU A 54 -6.43 22.05 4.44
N SER A 55 -6.26 20.74 4.21
CA SER A 55 -5.93 20.18 2.90
C SER A 55 -6.88 19.05 2.50
N HIS A 56 -6.97 18.78 1.20
CA HIS A 56 -7.65 17.61 0.65
C HIS A 56 -6.65 16.49 0.38
N PHE A 57 -7.00 15.25 0.70
CA PHE A 57 -6.16 14.09 0.41
C PHE A 57 -6.01 13.89 -1.11
N SER A 58 -7.10 14.11 -1.86
CA SER A 58 -7.10 14.06 -3.32
C SER A 58 -6.14 15.04 -4.01
N ASP A 59 -5.77 16.14 -3.35
CA ASP A 59 -4.80 17.12 -3.86
C ASP A 59 -3.34 16.69 -3.66
N LEU A 60 -3.07 15.63 -2.87
CA LEU A 60 -1.70 15.18 -2.55
C LEU A 60 -1.05 14.36 -3.67
N GLY A 61 -1.76 14.09 -4.78
CA GLY A 61 -1.22 13.31 -5.89
C GLY A 61 -0.91 11.88 -5.50
N VAL A 62 -1.90 11.16 -4.94
CA VAL A 62 -1.73 9.77 -4.48
C VAL A 62 -2.31 8.80 -5.51
N HIS A 63 -1.52 7.80 -5.90
CA HIS A 63 -1.93 6.68 -6.73
C HIS A 63 -2.15 5.43 -5.87
N ASP A 64 -3.29 4.74 -6.01
CA ASP A 64 -3.45 3.40 -5.44
C ASP A 64 -2.99 2.33 -6.45
N ALA A 65 -1.84 1.72 -6.19
CA ALA A 65 -1.27 0.66 -7.04
C ALA A 65 -1.93 -0.72 -6.79
N GLY A 66 -2.87 -0.81 -5.83
CA GLY A 66 -3.55 -2.04 -5.49
C GLY A 66 -2.72 -2.96 -4.60
N ASP A 67 -3.05 -4.26 -4.62
CA ASP A 67 -2.36 -5.29 -3.84
C ASP A 67 -1.38 -6.06 -4.71
N LEU A 68 -0.13 -6.16 -4.25
CA LEU A 68 0.88 -7.05 -4.79
C LEU A 68 0.56 -8.47 -4.31
N ARG A 69 0.05 -9.29 -5.24
CA ARG A 69 -0.39 -10.65 -4.93
C ARG A 69 0.70 -11.43 -4.21
N ALA A 70 0.45 -11.85 -2.97
CA ALA A 70 1.36 -12.68 -2.20
C ALA A 70 1.23 -14.17 -2.52
N TRP A 71 2.32 -14.92 -2.30
CA TRP A 71 2.38 -16.38 -2.42
C TRP A 71 3.24 -17.00 -1.30
N PRO A 72 3.20 -18.33 -1.10
CA PRO A 72 3.81 -18.97 0.08
C PRO A 72 5.34 -18.89 0.16
N ASP A 73 6.05 -18.75 -0.95
CA ASP A 73 7.51 -18.56 -0.91
C ASP A 73 7.82 -17.12 -0.48
N VAL A 74 8.06 -16.96 0.82
CA VAL A 74 8.34 -15.65 1.43
C VAL A 74 9.54 -14.97 0.79
N ARG A 75 10.60 -15.71 0.45
CA ARG A 75 11.82 -15.09 -0.08
C ARG A 75 11.59 -14.56 -1.48
N GLU A 76 10.93 -15.34 -2.32
CA GLU A 76 10.57 -14.93 -3.67
C GLU A 76 9.61 -13.75 -3.65
N TYR A 77 8.59 -13.78 -2.80
CA TYR A 77 7.66 -12.67 -2.64
C TYR A 77 8.33 -11.38 -2.17
N LEU A 78 9.24 -11.46 -1.20
CA LEU A 78 9.97 -10.28 -0.72
C LEU A 78 10.88 -9.69 -1.79
N ALA A 79 11.53 -10.53 -2.60
CA ALA A 79 12.32 -10.06 -3.74
C ALA A 79 11.46 -9.36 -4.79
N PHE A 80 10.28 -9.90 -5.10
CA PHE A 80 9.30 -9.26 -5.97
C PHE A 80 8.82 -7.91 -5.42
N LEU A 81 8.42 -7.88 -4.14
CA LEU A 81 8.00 -6.66 -3.46
C LEU A 81 9.10 -5.58 -3.53
N SER A 82 10.35 -5.95 -3.25
CA SER A 82 11.48 -5.02 -3.34
C SER A 82 11.66 -4.45 -4.75
N GLY A 83 11.47 -5.27 -5.80
CA GLY A 83 11.48 -4.81 -7.19
C GLY A 83 10.42 -3.76 -7.47
N GLU A 84 9.16 -4.05 -7.12
CA GLU A 84 8.02 -3.14 -7.35
C GLU A 84 8.17 -1.80 -6.60
N LEU A 85 8.68 -1.84 -5.36
CA LEU A 85 8.96 -0.63 -4.59
C LEU A 85 10.15 0.14 -5.16
N GLY A 86 11.19 -0.57 -5.62
CA GLY A 86 12.36 0.01 -6.28
C GLY A 86 12.00 0.72 -7.59
N ASP A 87 11.13 0.11 -8.41
CA ASP A 87 10.62 0.70 -9.64
C ASP A 87 9.82 1.98 -9.35
N ALA A 88 8.97 1.97 -8.32
CA ALA A 88 8.24 3.16 -7.89
C ALA A 88 9.20 4.30 -7.50
N VAL A 89 10.25 4.00 -6.73
CA VAL A 89 11.26 4.99 -6.36
C VAL A 89 12.02 5.49 -7.58
N ALA A 90 12.36 4.62 -8.53
CA ALA A 90 13.02 5.00 -9.78
C ALA A 90 12.14 5.91 -10.66
N GLU A 91 10.83 5.76 -10.58
CA GLU A 91 9.84 6.66 -11.20
C GLU A 91 9.65 7.99 -10.43
N GLY A 92 10.30 8.17 -9.27
CA GLY A 92 10.19 9.37 -8.45
C GLY A 92 9.02 9.36 -7.47
N LEU A 93 8.36 8.21 -7.30
CA LEU A 93 7.24 8.04 -6.37
C LEU A 93 7.75 7.73 -4.97
N VAL A 94 7.03 8.21 -3.95
CA VAL A 94 7.20 7.75 -2.56
C VAL A 94 6.27 6.55 -2.31
N PRO A 95 6.81 5.33 -2.11
CA PRO A 95 5.97 4.17 -1.82
C PRO A 95 5.37 4.22 -0.41
N VAL A 96 4.09 3.90 -0.31
CA VAL A 96 3.34 3.77 0.95
C VAL A 96 2.83 2.34 1.04
N THR A 97 3.54 1.50 1.79
CA THR A 97 3.23 0.07 1.88
C THR A 97 2.25 -0.21 3.01
N ILE A 98 1.10 -0.80 2.67
CA ILE A 98 0.14 -1.36 3.63
C ILE A 98 0.40 -2.86 3.73
N GLY A 99 1.03 -3.30 4.81
CA GLY A 99 1.44 -4.69 4.99
C GLY A 99 0.34 -5.64 5.46
N GLY A 100 0.71 -6.91 5.55
CA GLY A 100 0.11 -7.90 6.44
C GLY A 100 1.04 -8.15 7.64
N GLU A 101 2.02 -9.02 7.46
CA GLU A 101 3.07 -9.28 8.45
C GLU A 101 4.24 -8.27 8.36
N HIS A 102 4.98 -8.11 9.46
CA HIS A 102 6.08 -7.13 9.56
C HIS A 102 7.29 -7.43 8.67
N THR A 103 7.45 -8.65 8.18
CA THR A 103 8.59 -9.04 7.31
C THR A 103 8.68 -8.15 6.07
N VAL A 104 7.54 -7.65 5.57
CA VAL A 104 7.48 -6.77 4.39
C VAL A 104 8.23 -5.45 4.59
N THR A 105 8.40 -4.98 5.84
CA THR A 105 9.14 -3.75 6.16
C THR A 105 10.63 -3.84 5.80
N THR A 106 11.18 -5.05 5.67
CA THR A 106 12.60 -5.23 5.30
C THR A 106 12.91 -4.88 3.83
N GLN A 107 11.89 -4.56 3.03
CA GLN A 107 12.01 -4.32 1.59
C GLN A 107 11.82 -2.85 1.18
N GLY A 108 11.68 -1.94 2.16
CA GLY A 108 11.48 -0.49 1.95
C GLY A 108 12.58 0.37 2.56
#